data_AF-A0A2V6CHA9-F1
#
_entry.id   AF-A0A2V6CHA9-F1
#
_cell.length_a   1.000
_cell.length_b   1.000
_cell.length_c   1.000
_cell.angle_alpha   90.00
_cell.angle_beta   90.00
_cell.angle_gamma   90.00
#
_symmetry.space_group_name_H-M   'P 1'
#
loop_
_entity.id
_entity.type
_entity.pdbx_description
1 polymer ?
#
loop_
_entity_poly.entity_id
_entity_poly.type
_entity_poly.pdbx_seq_one_letter_code
_entity_poly.pdbx_strand_id
1 'polypeptide(L)'
;MFSKRIHAAWFGIHFVLITAVCLAGLLSLIAEGSTILPAALDRYARKAELGAAWLLGKQAAESSPVRQGIATYLHAAGVQAGYSFFAPNVPSYHKLTFELFYDDGRVEYESPRVRSKAAALRLDSLLDRLAESRYEPLREVVVKMLAFSVWRERPEVKKIRATFGSVNPPDISEFEHGKAETLQPMFSFDFSLRERER
;
A
#
# COMPACT_ATOMS: atom_id res chain seq x y z
N MET A 1 -4.09 37.26 35.99
CA MET A 1 -5.18 36.59 35.22
C MET A 1 -4.97 36.60 33.70
N PHE A 2 -4.33 37.63 33.11
CA PHE A 2 -4.08 37.70 31.66
C PHE A 2 -3.22 36.56 31.09
N SER A 3 -2.13 36.18 31.76
CA SER A 3 -1.25 35.09 31.28
C SER A 3 -1.99 33.74 31.12
N LYS A 4 -2.83 33.36 32.08
CA LYS A 4 -3.63 32.11 32.00
C LYS A 4 -4.60 32.10 30.81
N ARG A 5 -5.20 33.26 30.49
CA ARG A 5 -6.10 33.41 29.32
C ARG A 5 -5.36 33.28 28.00
N ILE A 6 -4.14 33.82 27.92
CA ILE A 6 -3.28 33.71 26.74
C ILE A 6 -2.86 32.25 26.51
N HIS A 7 -2.47 31.53 27.56
CA HIS A 7 -2.12 30.10 27.44
C HIS A 7 -3.34 29.26 27.04
N ALA A 8 -4.51 29.54 27.59
CA ALA A 8 -5.75 28.86 27.21
C ALA A 8 -6.11 29.13 25.73
N ALA A 9 -5.91 30.36 25.24
CA ALA A 9 -6.12 30.70 23.84
C ALA A 9 -5.15 29.94 22.93
N TRP A 10 -3.85 29.90 23.27
CA TRP A 10 -2.85 29.14 22.50
C TRP A 10 -3.12 27.64 22.51
N PHE A 11 -3.53 27.08 23.64
CA PHE A 11 -3.95 25.68 23.75
C PHE A 11 -5.16 25.40 22.85
N GLY A 12 -6.17 26.29 22.85
CA GLY A 12 -7.33 26.18 21.98
C GLY A 12 -6.96 26.23 20.50
N ILE A 13 -6.10 27.18 20.10
CA ILE A 13 -5.61 27.31 18.72
C ILE A 13 -4.87 26.04 18.29
N HIS A 14 -3.96 25.54 19.13
CA HIS A 14 -3.22 24.31 18.86
C HIS A 14 -4.16 23.11 18.66
N PHE A 15 -5.14 22.94 19.54
CA PHE A 15 -6.09 21.83 19.46
C PHE A 15 -6.99 21.92 18.22
N VAL A 16 -7.44 23.13 17.87
CA VAL A 16 -8.21 23.37 16.63
C VAL A 16 -7.39 23.02 15.40
N LEU A 17 -6.11 23.41 15.36
CA LEU A 17 -5.22 23.11 14.24
C LEU A 17 -4.96 21.60 14.11
N ILE A 18 -4.71 20.88 15.21
CA ILE A 18 -4.59 19.41 15.20
C ILE A 18 -5.88 18.78 14.68
N THR A 19 -7.03 19.18 15.23
CA THR A 19 -8.33 18.64 14.85
C THR A 19 -8.60 18.85 13.36
N ALA A 20 -8.26 20.02 12.82
CA ALA A 20 -8.41 20.31 11.41
C ALA A 20 -7.49 19.46 10.52
N VAL A 21 -6.24 19.20 10.94
CA VAL A 21 -5.33 18.27 10.24
C VAL A 21 -5.90 16.85 10.24
N CYS A 22 -6.34 16.34 11.39
CA CYS A 22 -6.95 15.01 11.52
C CYS A 22 -8.21 14.88 10.64
N LEU A 23 -9.12 15.86 10.72
CA LEU A 23 -10.36 15.87 9.96
C LEU A 23 -10.09 15.98 8.46
N ALA A 24 -9.16 16.83 8.03
CA ALA A 24 -8.81 16.93 6.61
C ALA A 24 -8.32 15.57 6.06
N GLY A 25 -7.46 14.85 6.81
CA GLY A 25 -6.99 13.52 6.42
C GLY A 25 -8.12 12.49 6.38
N LEU A 26 -8.92 12.41 7.45
CA LEU A 26 -10.04 11.47 7.53
C LEU A 26 -11.09 11.72 6.43
N LEU A 27 -11.46 12.98 6.21
CA LEU A 27 -12.49 13.35 5.24
C LEU A 27 -12.01 13.18 3.80
N SER A 28 -10.72 13.38 3.51
CA SER A 28 -10.12 13.03 2.21
C SER A 28 -10.27 11.53 1.93
N LEU A 29 -9.95 10.68 2.91
CA LEU A 29 -10.08 9.22 2.76
C LEU A 29 -11.52 8.76 2.54
N ILE A 30 -12.47 9.37 3.26
CA ILE A 30 -13.90 9.10 3.06
C ILE A 30 -14.32 9.57 1.67
N ALA A 31 -13.94 10.79 1.27
CA ALA A 31 -14.29 11.35 -0.04
C ALA A 31 -13.69 10.56 -1.22
N GLU A 32 -12.55 9.90 -1.01
CA GLU A 32 -11.88 9.03 -1.97
C GLU A 32 -12.42 7.59 -1.96
N GLY A 33 -13.44 7.28 -1.14
CA GLY A 33 -14.05 5.94 -1.08
C GLY A 33 -13.15 4.88 -0.46
N SER A 34 -12.12 5.30 0.29
CA SER A 34 -11.14 4.39 0.90
C SER A 34 -11.57 3.87 2.28
N THR A 35 -12.82 4.10 2.71
CA THR A 35 -13.33 3.73 4.05
C THR A 35 -14.63 2.93 3.99
N ILE A 36 -14.95 2.14 5.02
CA ILE A 36 -16.18 1.31 5.11
C ILE A 36 -17.48 2.18 5.16
N LEU A 37 -17.37 3.51 5.13
CA LEU A 37 -18.53 4.39 5.19
C LEU A 37 -19.29 4.41 3.84
N PRO A 38 -20.64 4.53 3.86
CA PRO A 38 -21.44 4.55 2.63
C PRO A 38 -21.06 5.68 1.68
N ALA A 39 -21.00 5.38 0.37
CA ALA A 39 -20.68 6.35 -0.70
C ALA A 39 -21.58 7.59 -0.75
N ALA A 40 -22.78 7.51 -0.14
CA ALA A 40 -23.66 8.67 0.05
C ALA A 40 -22.98 9.82 0.84
N LEU A 41 -21.94 9.50 1.64
CA LEU A 41 -21.21 10.44 2.46
C LEU A 41 -20.09 11.16 1.70
N ASP A 42 -19.63 10.65 0.55
CA ASP A 42 -18.46 11.19 -0.18
C ASP A 42 -18.62 12.68 -0.50
N ARG A 43 -19.81 13.07 -0.95
CA ARG A 43 -20.12 14.47 -1.29
C ARG A 43 -20.07 15.39 -0.07
N TYR A 44 -20.47 14.89 1.09
CA TYR A 44 -20.41 15.63 2.35
C TYR A 44 -18.98 15.67 2.89
N ALA A 45 -18.27 14.55 2.81
CA ALA A 45 -16.88 14.43 3.20
C ALA A 45 -16.00 15.39 2.39
N ARG A 46 -16.16 15.44 1.06
CA ARG A 46 -15.41 16.37 0.21
C ARG A 46 -15.67 17.84 0.53
N LYS A 47 -16.90 18.21 0.87
CA LYS A 47 -17.22 19.59 1.30
C LYS A 47 -16.59 19.91 2.66
N ALA A 48 -16.65 18.98 3.60
CA ALA A 48 -16.06 19.15 4.93
C ALA A 48 -14.53 19.16 4.88
N GLU A 49 -13.91 18.35 4.01
CA GLU A 49 -12.48 18.35 3.72
C GLU A 49 -12.03 19.72 3.20
N LEU A 50 -12.75 20.29 2.24
CA LEU A 50 -12.48 21.64 1.73
C LEU A 50 -12.57 22.70 2.85
N GLY A 51 -13.51 22.55 3.78
CA GLY A 51 -13.62 23.40 4.96
C GLY A 51 -12.41 23.27 5.91
N ALA A 52 -11.97 22.04 6.17
CA ALA A 52 -10.77 21.79 6.98
C ALA A 52 -9.50 22.30 6.28
N ALA A 53 -9.39 22.13 4.97
CA ALA A 53 -8.28 22.65 4.16
C ALA A 53 -8.26 24.19 4.13
N TRP A 54 -9.43 24.83 4.07
CA TRP A 54 -9.56 26.29 4.20
C TRP A 54 -9.07 26.79 5.56
N LEU A 55 -9.46 26.13 6.66
CA LEU A 55 -9.03 26.46 8.01
C LEU A 55 -7.49 26.37 8.18
N LEU A 56 -6.86 25.44 7.47
CA LEU A 56 -5.41 25.26 7.43
C LEU A 56 -4.70 26.24 6.47
N GLY A 57 -5.43 27.16 5.84
CA GLY A 57 -4.89 28.11 4.88
C GLY A 57 -4.44 27.47 3.56
N LYS A 58 -4.81 26.22 3.27
CA LYS A 58 -4.38 25.50 2.05
C LYS A 58 -5.00 26.08 0.77
N GLN A 59 -6.12 26.79 0.88
CA GLN A 59 -6.75 27.49 -0.25
C GLN A 59 -6.07 28.83 -0.58
N ALA A 60 -5.19 29.35 0.29
CA ALA A 60 -4.43 30.56 0.01
C ALA A 60 -3.19 30.25 -0.85
N ALA A 61 -2.72 31.27 -1.58
CA ALA A 61 -1.49 31.18 -2.37
C ALA A 61 -0.29 30.75 -1.50
N GLU A 62 0.67 30.05 -2.10
CA GLU A 62 1.87 29.54 -1.39
C GLU A 62 2.74 30.64 -0.79
N SER A 63 2.69 31.83 -1.37
CA SER A 63 3.34 33.04 -0.87
C SER A 63 2.57 33.74 0.26
N SER A 64 1.41 33.24 0.66
CA SER A 64 0.60 33.85 1.72
C SER A 64 1.30 33.71 3.08
N PRO A 65 1.55 34.82 3.80
CA PRO A 65 2.21 34.78 5.10
C PRO A 65 1.39 34.01 6.14
N VAL A 66 0.06 33.97 6.00
CA VAL A 66 -0.84 33.20 6.86
C VAL A 66 -0.64 31.70 6.66
N ARG A 67 -0.61 31.25 5.39
CA ARG A 67 -0.37 29.84 5.06
C ARG A 67 1.02 29.39 5.52
N GLN A 68 2.04 30.21 5.29
CA GLN A 68 3.41 29.91 5.72
C GLN A 68 3.54 29.89 7.24
N GLY A 69 2.89 30.81 7.96
CA GLY A 69 2.87 30.84 9.41
C GLY A 69 2.24 29.58 10.02
N ILE A 70 1.07 29.18 9.51
CA ILE A 70 0.40 27.94 9.93
C ILE A 70 1.26 26.71 9.60
N ALA A 71 1.81 26.63 8.39
CA ALA A 71 2.66 25.51 7.98
C ALA A 71 3.92 25.38 8.85
N THR A 72 4.60 26.50 9.12
CA THR A 72 5.79 26.54 9.98
C THR A 72 5.47 26.11 11.40
N TYR A 73 4.36 26.60 11.95
CA TYR A 73 3.90 26.20 13.28
C TYR A 73 3.58 24.71 13.36
N LEU A 74 2.80 24.19 12.40
CA LEU A 74 2.43 22.76 12.35
C LEU A 74 3.66 21.86 12.22
N HIS A 75 4.67 22.30 11.45
CA HIS A 75 5.94 21.61 11.32
C HIS A 75 6.72 21.60 12.63
N ALA A 76 6.89 22.77 13.27
CA ALA A 76 7.60 22.89 14.55
C ALA A 76 6.90 22.12 15.69
N ALA A 77 5.57 22.05 15.66
CA ALA A 77 4.76 21.30 16.61
C ALA A 77 4.67 19.79 16.31
N GLY A 78 5.27 19.31 15.21
CA GLY A 78 5.28 17.89 14.83
C GLY A 78 3.92 17.32 14.38
N VAL A 79 2.92 18.17 14.15
CA VAL A 79 1.54 17.76 13.86
C VAL A 79 1.42 17.05 12.50
N GLN A 80 2.28 17.41 11.54
CA GLN A 80 2.29 16.82 10.19
C GLN A 80 2.75 15.35 10.16
N ALA A 81 3.51 14.89 11.15
CA ALA A 81 4.13 13.56 11.12
C ALA A 81 3.30 12.45 11.78
N GLY A 82 2.33 12.79 12.66
CA GLY A 82 1.63 11.81 13.48
C GLY A 82 0.12 11.67 13.24
N TYR A 83 -0.55 12.70 12.73
CA TYR A 83 -2.01 12.79 12.81
C TYR A 83 -2.76 12.52 11.50
N SER A 84 -2.07 12.36 10.38
CA SER A 84 -2.65 11.91 9.10
C SER A 84 -2.56 10.39 8.88
N PHE A 85 -2.03 9.64 9.85
CA PHE A 85 -1.71 8.22 9.72
C PHE A 85 -2.88 7.30 10.09
N PHE A 86 -4.06 7.54 9.51
CA PHE A 86 -5.11 6.53 9.44
C PHE A 86 -5.27 6.16 7.98
N ALA A 87 -4.34 5.39 7.41
CA ALA A 87 -4.46 4.92 6.04
C ALA A 87 -5.22 3.57 6.03
N PRO A 88 -6.50 3.51 5.60
CA PRO A 88 -7.18 2.27 5.25
C PRO A 88 -6.79 1.74 3.87
N ASN A 89 -5.96 2.46 3.11
CA ASN A 89 -5.45 1.99 1.84
C ASN A 89 -4.38 0.94 2.11
N VAL A 90 -4.75 -0.35 2.07
CA VAL A 90 -3.77 -1.44 2.03
C VAL A 90 -2.98 -1.21 0.75
N PRO A 91 -1.70 -0.81 0.82
CA PRO A 91 -0.94 -0.52 -0.38
C PRO A 91 -0.92 -1.76 -1.27
N SER A 92 -1.07 -1.55 -2.59
CA SER A 92 -0.86 -2.60 -3.58
C SER A 92 0.48 -3.28 -3.30
N TYR A 93 0.48 -4.61 -3.21
CA TYR A 93 1.67 -5.38 -2.89
C TYR A 93 2.02 -6.30 -4.05
N HIS A 94 3.27 -6.71 -4.12
CA HIS A 94 3.72 -7.60 -5.18
C HIS A 94 3.59 -9.06 -4.78
N LYS A 95 3.10 -9.89 -5.70
CA LYS A 95 2.93 -11.32 -5.49
C LYS A 95 3.64 -12.10 -6.58
N LEU A 96 4.34 -13.16 -6.16
CA LEU A 96 4.89 -14.20 -7.02
C LEU A 96 4.06 -15.46 -6.86
N THR A 97 3.56 -16.02 -7.96
CA THR A 97 2.81 -17.28 -7.99
C THR A 97 3.53 -18.28 -8.88
N PHE A 98 3.65 -19.51 -8.44
CA PHE A 98 4.18 -20.64 -9.20
C PHE A 98 3.03 -21.54 -9.65
N GLU A 99 2.96 -21.80 -10.95
CA GLU A 99 2.14 -22.86 -11.54
C GLU A 99 3.04 -24.07 -11.77
N LEU A 100 2.73 -25.15 -11.06
CA LEU A 100 3.50 -26.40 -11.05
C LEU A 100 2.80 -27.40 -11.98
N PHE A 101 3.50 -27.82 -13.03
CA PHE A 101 2.97 -28.78 -14.01
C PHE A 101 3.57 -30.16 -13.76
N TYR A 102 2.70 -31.15 -13.57
CA TYR A 102 3.04 -32.54 -13.31
C TYR A 102 2.89 -33.39 -14.59
N ASP A 103 3.50 -34.58 -14.60
CA ASP A 103 3.44 -35.54 -15.72
C ASP A 103 2.03 -36.07 -16.00
N ASP A 104 1.19 -36.13 -14.97
CA ASP A 104 -0.21 -36.58 -15.04
C ASP A 104 -1.16 -35.50 -15.59
N GLY A 105 -0.63 -34.34 -15.99
CA GLY A 105 -1.40 -33.18 -16.45
C GLY A 105 -1.99 -32.34 -15.33
N ARG A 106 -1.73 -32.67 -14.06
CA ARG A 106 -2.15 -31.84 -12.92
C ARG A 106 -1.41 -30.50 -12.93
N VAL A 107 -2.13 -29.45 -12.56
CA VAL A 107 -1.57 -28.10 -12.34
C VAL A 107 -1.89 -27.67 -10.92
N GLU A 108 -0.86 -27.32 -10.16
CA GLU A 108 -1.00 -26.77 -8.80
C GLU A 108 -0.50 -25.32 -8.75
N TYR A 109 -1.15 -24.49 -7.94
CA TYR A 109 -0.79 -23.10 -7.73
C TYR A 109 -0.20 -22.92 -6.34
N GLU A 110 0.97 -22.29 -6.27
CA GLU A 110 1.70 -22.14 -5.02
C GLU A 110 2.41 -20.78 -4.91
N SER A 111 2.37 -20.19 -3.72
CA SER A 111 3.20 -19.02 -3.36
C SER A 111 4.53 -19.48 -2.76
N PRO A 112 5.62 -18.69 -2.84
CA PRO A 112 6.89 -19.06 -2.23
C PRO A 112 6.73 -19.34 -0.73
N ARG A 113 7.10 -20.56 -0.31
CA ARG A 113 7.02 -20.95 1.10
C ARG A 113 8.16 -20.35 1.90
N VAL A 114 7.85 -19.87 3.10
CA VAL A 114 8.81 -19.32 4.05
C VAL A 114 8.66 -20.01 5.40
N ARG A 115 9.77 -20.26 6.08
CA ARG A 115 9.80 -21.01 7.35
C ARG A 115 9.50 -20.16 8.59
N SER A 116 9.44 -18.84 8.45
CA SER A 116 9.19 -17.92 9.58
C SER A 116 8.58 -16.59 9.14
N LYS A 117 7.94 -15.88 10.08
CA LYS A 117 7.41 -14.53 9.84
C LYS A 117 8.48 -13.53 9.41
N ALA A 118 9.68 -13.64 9.98
CA ALA A 118 10.79 -12.77 9.60
C ALA A 118 11.33 -13.08 8.19
N ALA A 119 11.20 -14.32 7.72
CA ALA A 119 11.52 -14.67 6.34
C ALA A 119 10.43 -14.18 5.37
N ALA A 120 9.16 -14.19 5.80
CA ALA A 120 8.05 -13.59 5.05
C ALA A 120 8.31 -12.11 4.75
N LEU A 121 8.61 -11.30 5.77
CA LEU A 121 8.89 -9.87 5.60
C LEU A 121 10.07 -9.58 4.65
N ARG A 122 11.10 -10.43 4.70
CA ARG A 122 12.26 -10.32 3.79
C ARG A 122 11.89 -10.68 2.36
N LEU A 123 11.04 -11.68 2.18
CA LEU A 123 10.51 -12.06 0.87
C LEU A 123 9.64 -10.93 0.31
N ASP A 124 8.72 -10.37 1.08
CA ASP A 124 7.87 -9.26 0.65
C ASP A 124 8.72 -8.06 0.21
N SER A 125 9.70 -7.69 1.04
CA SER A 125 10.67 -6.63 0.70
C SER A 125 11.46 -6.93 -0.58
N LEU A 126 11.80 -8.20 -0.83
CA LEU A 126 12.48 -8.62 -2.06
C LEU A 126 11.56 -8.51 -3.28
N LEU A 127 10.30 -8.94 -3.15
CA LEU A 127 9.31 -8.85 -4.22
C LEU A 127 9.08 -7.38 -4.61
N ASP A 128 8.95 -6.49 -3.64
CA ASP A 128 8.81 -5.05 -3.91
C ASP A 128 10.00 -4.48 -4.69
N ARG A 129 11.23 -4.92 -4.39
CA ARG A 129 12.43 -4.53 -5.14
C ARG A 129 12.40 -5.08 -6.57
N LEU A 130 11.96 -6.32 -6.77
CA LEU A 130 11.92 -6.93 -8.11
C LEU A 130 10.99 -6.19 -9.08
N ALA A 131 9.98 -5.49 -8.57
CA ALA A 131 9.09 -4.67 -9.38
C ALA A 131 9.81 -3.48 -10.04
N GLU A 132 10.86 -2.95 -9.41
CA GLU A 132 11.58 -1.78 -9.94
C GLU A 132 12.42 -2.13 -11.19
N SER A 133 12.49 -1.20 -12.15
CA SER A 133 13.19 -1.40 -13.43
C SER A 133 14.69 -1.69 -13.27
N ARG A 134 15.35 -1.08 -12.28
CA ARG A 134 16.79 -1.29 -12.01
C ARG A 134 17.16 -2.74 -11.67
N TYR A 135 16.19 -3.55 -11.23
CA TYR A 135 16.41 -4.96 -10.90
C TYR A 135 16.00 -5.91 -12.03
N GLU A 136 15.56 -5.39 -13.18
CA GLU A 136 15.18 -6.20 -14.35
C GLU A 136 16.23 -7.27 -14.71
N PRO A 137 17.55 -6.99 -14.75
CA PRO A 137 18.55 -7.99 -15.10
C PRO A 137 18.65 -9.15 -14.09
N LEU A 138 18.15 -8.97 -12.87
CA LEU A 138 18.24 -9.97 -11.79
C LEU A 138 16.94 -10.77 -11.61
N ARG A 139 15.82 -10.32 -12.21
CA ARG A 139 14.49 -10.93 -12.00
C ARG A 139 14.49 -12.42 -12.28
N GLU A 140 14.95 -12.83 -13.45
CA GLU A 140 14.94 -14.24 -13.86
C GLU A 140 15.78 -15.09 -12.90
N VAL A 141 16.99 -14.63 -12.54
CA VAL A 141 17.88 -15.37 -11.65
C VAL A 141 17.29 -15.53 -10.25
N VAL A 142 16.74 -14.45 -9.68
CA VAL A 142 16.11 -14.49 -8.35
C VAL A 142 14.89 -15.40 -8.37
N VAL A 143 14.02 -15.27 -9.37
CA VAL A 143 12.82 -16.10 -9.49
C VAL A 143 13.20 -17.57 -9.73
N LYS A 144 14.24 -17.84 -10.51
CA LYS A 144 14.78 -19.19 -10.73
C LYS A 144 15.30 -19.82 -9.43
N MET A 145 15.97 -19.06 -8.57
CA MET A 145 16.38 -19.55 -7.24
C MET A 145 15.19 -19.91 -6.36
N LEU A 146 14.14 -19.10 -6.38
CA LEU A 146 12.90 -19.37 -5.64
C LEU A 146 12.17 -20.61 -6.20
N ALA A 147 12.04 -20.71 -7.53
CA ALA A 147 11.46 -21.87 -8.21
C ALA A 147 12.26 -23.15 -7.92
N PHE A 148 13.58 -23.06 -7.87
CA PHE A 148 14.44 -24.19 -7.51
C PHE A 148 14.17 -24.68 -6.07
N SER A 149 13.86 -23.78 -5.13
CA SER A 149 13.46 -24.18 -3.78
C SER A 149 12.17 -25.01 -3.80
N VAL A 150 11.19 -24.65 -4.64
CA VAL A 150 9.95 -25.42 -4.79
C VAL A 150 10.25 -26.81 -5.36
N TRP A 151 11.09 -26.90 -6.39
CA TRP A 151 11.51 -28.19 -6.95
C TRP A 151 12.20 -29.11 -5.95
N ARG A 152 12.97 -28.56 -5.01
CA ARG A 152 13.59 -29.37 -3.96
C ARG A 152 12.57 -29.99 -3.01
N GLU A 153 11.42 -29.34 -2.82
CA GLU A 153 10.31 -29.84 -2.00
C GLU A 153 9.36 -30.74 -2.80
N ARG A 154 9.26 -30.52 -4.12
CA ARG A 154 8.39 -31.22 -5.07
C ARG A 154 9.19 -31.73 -6.29
N PRO A 155 10.02 -32.77 -6.14
CA PRO A 155 10.87 -33.27 -7.21
C PRO A 155 10.11 -33.84 -8.43
N GLU A 156 8.83 -34.16 -8.25
CA GLU A 156 7.93 -34.69 -9.29
C GLU A 156 7.44 -33.65 -10.30
N VAL A 157 7.63 -32.35 -10.04
CA VAL A 157 7.20 -31.27 -10.94
C VAL A 157 8.12 -31.22 -12.16
N LYS A 158 7.56 -31.15 -13.38
CA LYS A 158 8.35 -31.06 -14.63
C LYS A 158 8.66 -29.65 -15.05
N LYS A 159 7.65 -28.79 -14.98
CA LYS A 159 7.71 -27.41 -15.42
C LYS A 159 7.15 -26.53 -14.32
N ILE A 160 7.78 -25.38 -14.10
CA ILE A 160 7.28 -24.34 -13.24
C ILE A 160 7.13 -23.08 -14.08
N ARG A 161 5.92 -22.52 -14.14
CA ARG A 161 5.71 -21.16 -14.62
C ARG A 161 5.62 -20.23 -13.41
N ALA A 162 6.47 -19.23 -13.39
CA ALA A 162 6.46 -18.22 -12.34
C ALA A 162 5.83 -16.95 -12.90
N THR A 163 4.75 -16.48 -12.28
CA THR A 163 4.05 -15.24 -12.65
C THR A 163 4.18 -14.23 -11.52
N PHE A 164 4.78 -13.09 -11.82
CA PHE A 164 4.92 -11.97 -10.90
C PHE A 164 3.98 -10.83 -11.30
N GLY A 165 3.30 -10.23 -10.34
CA GLY A 165 2.40 -9.12 -10.58
C GLY A 165 2.12 -8.27 -9.36
N SER A 166 1.50 -7.11 -9.61
CA SER A 166 0.92 -6.27 -8.57
C SER A 166 -0.45 -6.81 -8.20
N VAL A 167 -0.72 -6.95 -6.91
CA VAL A 167 -2.04 -7.26 -6.39
C VAL A 167 -2.71 -5.96 -6.01
N ASN A 168 -3.79 -5.66 -6.70
CA ASN A 168 -4.66 -4.55 -6.35
C ASN A 168 -5.80 -5.10 -5.50
N PRO A 169 -5.95 -4.62 -4.25
CA PRO A 169 -7.12 -4.96 -3.46
C PRO A 169 -8.37 -4.45 -4.18
N PRO A 170 -9.52 -5.13 -4.04
CA PRO A 170 -10.78 -4.62 -4.56
C PRO A 170 -11.07 -3.28 -3.87
N ASP A 171 -11.64 -2.33 -4.61
CA ASP A 171 -12.27 -1.19 -3.94
C ASP A 171 -13.48 -1.66 -3.11
N ILE A 172 -14.01 -0.80 -2.25
CA ILE A 172 -15.08 -1.20 -1.33
C ILE A 172 -16.36 -1.57 -2.06
N SER A 173 -16.66 -0.89 -3.17
CA SER A 173 -17.80 -1.24 -4.01
C SER A 173 -17.58 -2.63 -4.62
N GLU A 174 -16.37 -2.95 -5.06
CA GLU A 174 -16.01 -4.25 -5.61
C GLU A 174 -16.10 -5.36 -4.56
N PHE A 175 -15.62 -5.10 -3.35
CA PHE A 175 -15.71 -6.04 -2.22
C PHE A 175 -17.16 -6.32 -1.82
N GLU A 176 -18.01 -5.30 -1.75
CA GLU A 176 -19.45 -5.46 -1.44
C GLU A 176 -20.19 -6.32 -2.47
N HIS A 177 -19.75 -6.28 -3.73
CA HIS A 177 -20.28 -7.15 -4.80
C HIS A 177 -19.57 -8.51 -4.88
N GLY A 178 -18.75 -8.86 -3.88
CA GLY A 178 -18.06 -10.15 -3.78
C GLY A 178 -16.88 -10.32 -4.73
N LYS A 179 -16.34 -9.24 -5.31
CA LYS A 179 -15.11 -9.31 -6.10
C LYS A 179 -13.90 -9.48 -5.19
N ALA A 180 -12.94 -10.28 -5.67
CA ALA A 180 -11.68 -10.54 -5.01
C ALA A 180 -10.57 -9.62 -5.53
N GLU A 181 -9.40 -9.72 -4.91
CA GLU A 181 -8.18 -9.06 -5.36
C GLU A 181 -7.86 -9.40 -6.83
N THR A 182 -7.34 -8.41 -7.56
CA THR A 182 -6.95 -8.58 -8.95
C THR A 182 -5.43 -8.59 -9.06
N LEU A 183 -4.89 -9.63 -9.71
CA LEU A 183 -3.47 -9.69 -10.05
C LEU A 183 -3.28 -9.04 -11.41
N GLN A 184 -2.47 -7.98 -11.48
CA GLN A 184 -1.96 -7.41 -12.73
C GLN A 184 -0.58 -8.01 -13.02
N PRO A 185 -0.48 -8.95 -14.00
CA PRO A 185 0.79 -9.57 -14.32
C PRO A 185 1.77 -8.55 -14.88
N MET A 186 3.03 -8.60 -14.41
CA MET A 186 4.10 -7.74 -14.90
C MET A 186 5.10 -8.51 -15.75
N PHE A 187 5.52 -9.70 -15.28
CA PHE A 187 6.40 -10.59 -16.01
C PHE A 187 6.18 -12.04 -15.60
N SER A 188 6.57 -12.94 -16.49
CA SER A 188 6.51 -14.39 -16.24
C SER A 188 7.74 -15.10 -16.79
N PHE A 189 8.16 -16.16 -16.10
CA PHE A 189 9.25 -17.02 -16.53
C PHE A 189 8.83 -18.48 -16.53
N ASP A 190 9.22 -19.22 -17.57
CA ASP A 190 9.02 -20.65 -17.67
C ASP A 190 10.34 -21.37 -17.38
N PHE A 191 10.33 -22.26 -16.40
CA PHE A 191 11.47 -23.11 -16.07
C PHE A 191 11.11 -24.56 -16.32
N SER A 192 12.05 -25.32 -16.88
CA SER A 192 11.99 -26.78 -16.96
C SER A 192 13.31 -27.38 -16.46
N LEU A 193 13.23 -28.50 -15.77
CA LEU A 193 14.41 -29.34 -15.55
C LEU A 193 14.79 -29.91 -16.91
N ARG A 194 15.99 -29.57 -17.42
CA ARG A 194 16.52 -30.23 -18.62
C ARG A 194 16.43 -31.74 -18.42
N GLU A 195 15.90 -32.46 -19.42
CA GLU A 195 15.99 -33.91 -19.45
C GLU A 195 17.44 -34.29 -19.18
N ARG A 196 17.66 -35.21 -18.23
CA ARG A 196 18.93 -35.94 -18.20
C ARG A 196 19.01 -36.63 -19.55
N GLU A 197 19.90 -36.16 -20.41
CA GLU A 197 20.44 -36.96 -21.50
C GLU A 197 20.83 -38.30 -20.88
N ARG A 198 20.10 -39.35 -21.25
CA ARG A 198 20.48 -40.74 -21.00
C ARG A 198 21.40 -41.19 -22.11
#